data_AF-A0A2T4CSA5-F1
#
_entry.id   AF-A0A2T4CSA5-F1
#
_cell.length_a   1.000
_cell.length_b   1.000
_cell.length_c   1.000
_cell.angle_alpha   90.00
_cell.angle_beta   90.00
_cell.angle_gamma   90.00
#
_symmetry.space_group_name_H-M   'P 1'
#
loop_
_entity.id
_entity.type
_entity.pdbx_description
1 polymer ?
#
loop_
_entity_poly.entity_id
_entity_poly.type
_entity_poly.pdbx_seq_one_letter_code
_entity_poly.pdbx_strand_id
1 'polypeptide(L)'
;GSLWPEYHQPTSTNHSAPALEIPPLSIFDTVLKDSGDRELSTTMAFVRILTALIRDKKIGKNIVPIVPDEARTFGMEGLFRSIGIYSSSGQMYEPEDSGKVMWYREDTKGQILEEGINEAGSMSEWVSAATAYSNYNVNMVPFYIYYSMFGFQRVGDLCWLAGDIQAKGFLIGGTAGRTTLNGEGLQHQDGHSLILANTIP
;
A
#
# COMPACT_ATOMS: atom_id res chain seq x y z
N GLY A 1 -0.68 47.50 19.17
CA GLY A 1 -0.02 46.27 18.71
C GLY A 1 -0.82 45.11 19.25
N SER A 2 -1.41 44.29 18.38
CA SER A 2 -2.19 43.12 18.78
C SER A 2 -1.25 42.00 19.24
N LEU A 3 -1.53 41.46 20.44
CA LEU A 3 -0.79 40.38 21.12
C LEU A 3 -1.19 38.97 20.63
N TRP A 4 -1.63 38.82 19.38
CA TRP A 4 -2.02 37.52 18.83
C TRP A 4 -0.95 37.06 17.84
N PRO A 5 -0.40 35.83 17.98
CA PRO A 5 0.46 35.26 16.96
C PRO A 5 -0.28 35.30 15.62
N GLU A 6 0.40 35.71 14.55
CA GLU A 6 -0.13 35.54 13.20
C GLU A 6 -0.42 34.06 12.98
N TYR A 7 -1.71 33.69 13.05
CA TYR A 7 -2.18 32.37 12.64
C TYR A 7 -1.72 32.18 11.20
N HIS A 8 -0.72 31.33 10.99
CA HIS A 8 -0.40 30.85 9.66
C HIS A 8 -1.67 30.17 9.15
N GLN A 9 -2.31 30.76 8.14
CA GLN A 9 -3.49 30.15 7.56
C GLN A 9 -3.08 28.80 6.94
N PRO A 10 -3.92 27.77 7.06
CA PRO A 10 -3.69 26.52 6.35
C PRO A 10 -3.62 26.84 4.85
N THR A 11 -2.47 26.53 4.24
CA THR A 11 -2.24 26.68 2.80
C THR A 11 -2.01 25.29 2.22
N SER A 12 -2.67 24.97 1.11
CA SER A 12 -2.48 23.72 0.35
C SER A 12 -1.66 24.01 -0.90
N THR A 13 -0.70 23.13 -1.20
CA THR A 13 0.18 23.27 -2.37
C THR A 13 0.01 22.08 -3.31
N ASN A 14 -1.18 21.96 -3.90
CA ASN A 14 -1.57 20.78 -4.69
C ASN A 14 -0.70 20.47 -5.94
N HIS A 15 0.24 21.35 -6.30
CA HIS A 15 1.03 21.25 -7.55
C HIS A 15 2.52 21.62 -7.41
N SER A 16 3.05 21.77 -6.20
CA SER A 16 4.46 22.17 -6.04
C SER A 16 5.44 20.99 -6.02
N ALA A 17 4.96 19.76 -5.83
CA ALA A 17 5.82 18.60 -5.70
C ALA A 17 6.52 18.29 -7.04
N PRO A 18 7.84 18.03 -7.06
CA PRO A 18 8.57 17.70 -8.28
C PRO A 18 7.97 16.46 -8.96
N ALA A 19 7.66 16.58 -10.25
CA ALA A 19 7.11 15.47 -11.02
C ALA A 19 8.03 14.25 -10.98
N LEU A 20 7.43 13.07 -10.78
CA LEU A 20 8.15 11.80 -10.86
C LEU A 20 8.43 11.47 -12.33
N GLU A 21 9.62 10.93 -12.59
CA GLU A 21 9.95 10.41 -13.92
C GLU A 21 9.33 9.01 -14.08
N ILE A 22 8.17 8.96 -14.74
CA ILE A 22 7.41 7.72 -14.90
C ILE A 22 8.15 6.74 -15.82
N PRO A 23 8.38 5.48 -15.40
CA PRO A 23 9.04 4.50 -16.23
C PRO A 23 8.18 4.11 -17.44
N PRO A 24 8.80 3.65 -18.54
CA PRO A 24 8.06 3.20 -19.71
C PRO A 24 7.28 1.92 -19.41
N LEU A 25 6.18 1.69 -20.12
CA LEU A 25 5.32 0.50 -19.97
C LEU A 25 6.09 -0.83 -20.07
N SER A 26 7.22 -0.85 -20.79
CA SER A 26 8.08 -2.02 -20.98
C SER A 26 8.68 -2.58 -19.68
N ILE A 27 8.72 -1.82 -18.59
CA ILE A 27 9.14 -2.39 -17.29
C ILE A 27 8.19 -3.49 -16.80
N PHE A 28 6.97 -3.53 -17.33
CA PHE A 28 5.92 -4.50 -17.02
C PHE A 28 5.82 -5.64 -18.04
N ASP A 29 6.79 -5.79 -18.94
CA ASP A 29 6.81 -6.84 -19.97
C ASP A 29 6.52 -8.25 -19.45
N THR A 30 6.91 -8.56 -18.21
CA THR A 30 6.72 -9.87 -17.56
C THR A 30 5.27 -10.17 -17.16
N VAL A 31 4.41 -9.15 -17.11
CA VAL A 31 2.95 -9.29 -16.86
C VAL A 31 2.12 -8.96 -18.10
N LEU A 32 2.70 -8.27 -19.09
CA LEU A 32 2.04 -7.94 -20.36
C LEU A 32 2.11 -9.09 -21.37
N LYS A 33 3.11 -9.97 -21.25
CA LYS A 33 3.25 -11.16 -22.10
C LYS A 33 2.34 -12.28 -21.59
N ASP A 34 1.96 -13.14 -22.52
CA ASP A 34 1.21 -14.35 -22.24
C ASP A 34 1.92 -15.20 -21.17
N SER A 35 1.16 -15.73 -20.20
CA SER A 35 1.72 -16.54 -19.12
C SER A 35 2.06 -17.96 -19.56
N GLY A 36 1.77 -18.33 -20.81
CA GLY A 36 1.90 -19.68 -21.34
C GLY A 36 1.08 -20.66 -20.51
N ASP A 37 1.68 -21.81 -20.21
CA ASP A 37 1.03 -22.86 -19.41
C ASP A 37 0.97 -22.56 -17.91
N ARG A 38 1.47 -21.41 -17.44
CA ARG A 38 1.47 -21.06 -16.02
C ARG A 38 0.19 -20.31 -15.65
N GLU A 39 -0.55 -20.88 -14.72
CA GLU A 39 -1.66 -20.19 -14.07
C GLU A 39 -1.14 -19.09 -13.12
N LEU A 40 -1.83 -17.96 -13.11
CA LEU A 40 -1.46 -16.78 -12.33
C LEU A 40 -2.72 -16.12 -11.76
N SER A 41 -2.71 -15.80 -10.46
CA SER A 41 -3.74 -14.94 -9.89
C SER A 41 -3.46 -13.47 -10.17
N THR A 42 -4.49 -12.63 -10.14
CA THR A 42 -4.33 -11.17 -10.26
C THR A 42 -3.48 -10.59 -9.12
N THR A 43 -3.51 -11.16 -7.91
CA THR A 43 -2.60 -10.79 -6.81
C THR A 43 -1.13 -11.06 -7.16
N MET A 44 -0.83 -12.23 -7.76
CA MET A 44 0.53 -12.52 -8.21
C MET A 44 0.98 -11.56 -9.32
N ALA A 45 0.09 -11.17 -10.23
CA ALA A 45 0.36 -10.15 -11.24
C ALA A 45 0.65 -8.78 -10.60
N PHE A 46 -0.15 -8.37 -9.61
CA PHE A 46 0.06 -7.15 -8.84
C PHE A 46 1.43 -7.13 -8.15
N VAL A 47 1.83 -8.22 -7.47
CA VAL A 47 3.15 -8.28 -6.81
C VAL A 47 4.28 -8.14 -7.83
N ARG A 48 4.15 -8.68 -9.05
CA ARG A 48 5.12 -8.49 -10.13
C ARG A 48 5.20 -7.03 -10.59
N ILE A 49 4.06 -6.35 -10.73
CA ILE A 49 3.98 -4.91 -11.06
C ILE A 49 4.67 -4.10 -9.96
N LEU A 50 4.32 -4.34 -8.70
CA LEU A 50 4.89 -3.65 -7.54
C LEU A 50 6.41 -3.86 -7.46
N THR A 51 6.88 -5.09 -7.70
CA THR A 51 8.31 -5.42 -7.74
C THR A 51 9.04 -4.65 -8.85
N ALA A 52 8.44 -4.52 -10.03
CA ALA A 52 9.03 -3.77 -11.13
C ALA A 52 9.17 -2.28 -10.80
N LEU A 53 8.13 -1.69 -10.18
CA LEU A 53 8.13 -0.30 -9.73
C LEU A 53 9.21 -0.05 -8.65
N ILE A 54 9.28 -0.92 -7.63
CA ILE A 54 10.24 -0.82 -6.53
C ILE A 54 11.70 -0.89 -7.02
N ARG A 55 11.96 -1.74 -8.02
CA ARG A 55 13.31 -1.92 -8.58
C ARG A 55 13.72 -0.80 -9.52
N ASP A 56 12.78 0.02 -9.99
CA ASP A 56 13.10 1.15 -10.86
C ASP A 56 13.87 2.22 -10.08
N LYS A 57 15.02 2.65 -10.63
CA LYS A 57 15.92 3.58 -9.93
C LYS A 57 15.37 4.99 -9.79
N LYS A 58 14.37 5.36 -10.59
CA LYS A 58 13.81 6.72 -10.65
C LYS A 58 12.67 6.89 -9.66
N ILE A 59 11.79 5.89 -9.58
CA ILE A 59 10.58 5.96 -8.76
C ILE A 59 10.56 4.99 -7.57
N GLY A 60 11.46 4.00 -7.53
CA GLY A 60 11.41 2.91 -6.55
C GLY A 60 11.38 3.40 -5.11
N LYS A 61 12.12 4.45 -4.78
CA LYS A 61 12.15 5.08 -3.44
C LYS A 61 10.84 5.80 -3.06
N ASN A 62 9.97 6.09 -4.02
CA ASN A 62 8.71 6.78 -3.82
C ASN A 62 7.54 5.81 -3.63
N ILE A 63 7.73 4.53 -3.95
CA ILE A 63 6.72 3.49 -3.76
C ILE A 63 6.61 3.18 -2.27
N VAL A 64 5.39 3.13 -1.73
CA VAL A 64 5.15 2.78 -0.32
C VAL A 64 4.24 1.55 -0.26
N PRO A 65 4.78 0.34 -0.16
CA PRO A 65 3.98 -0.85 0.07
C PRO A 65 3.49 -0.87 1.52
N ILE A 66 2.20 -1.12 1.72
CA ILE A 66 1.55 -1.14 3.04
C ILE A 66 0.72 -2.41 3.14
N VAL A 67 0.80 -3.10 4.27
CA VAL A 67 0.10 -4.37 4.52
C VAL A 67 -0.24 -4.53 6.01
N PRO A 68 -1.38 -5.14 6.37
CA PRO A 68 -1.75 -5.42 7.75
C PRO A 68 -1.61 -6.91 8.10
N ASP A 69 -0.45 -7.33 8.60
CA ASP A 69 -0.01 -8.68 8.99
C ASP A 69 0.13 -9.71 7.84
N GLU A 70 -0.83 -9.71 6.91
CA GLU A 70 -1.14 -10.82 6.01
C GLU A 70 -0.32 -10.87 4.70
N ALA A 71 0.92 -10.40 4.75
CA ALA A 71 1.77 -10.29 3.55
C ALA A 71 2.09 -11.61 2.86
N ARG A 72 2.19 -12.72 3.61
CA ARG A 72 2.41 -14.05 3.02
C ARG A 72 1.22 -14.49 2.18
N THR A 73 0.00 -14.20 2.62
CA THR A 73 -1.24 -14.50 1.87
C THR A 73 -1.25 -13.83 0.51
N PHE A 74 -0.66 -12.64 0.39
CA PHE A 74 -0.56 -11.91 -0.87
C PHE A 74 0.69 -12.26 -1.69
N GLY A 75 1.57 -13.13 -1.20
CA GLY A 75 2.82 -13.49 -1.88
C GLY A 75 3.88 -12.38 -1.84
N MET A 76 3.85 -11.51 -0.82
CA MET A 76 4.78 -10.40 -0.66
C MET A 76 6.07 -10.76 0.09
N GLU A 77 6.22 -12.01 0.55
CA GLU A 77 7.40 -12.48 1.28
C GLU A 77 8.73 -12.24 0.54
N GLY A 78 8.71 -12.29 -0.80
CA GLY A 78 9.83 -11.95 -1.66
C GLY A 78 10.33 -10.51 -1.50
N LEU A 79 9.40 -9.59 -1.23
CA LEU A 79 9.67 -8.17 -1.08
C LEU A 79 10.28 -7.85 0.27
N PHE A 80 9.82 -8.47 1.37
CA PHE A 80 10.36 -8.25 2.71
C PHE A 80 11.87 -8.41 2.78
N ARG A 81 12.41 -9.47 2.16
CA ARG A 81 13.85 -9.68 2.12
C ARG A 81 14.57 -8.61 1.30
N SER A 82 13.94 -8.12 0.24
CA SER A 82 14.58 -7.21 -0.72
C SER A 82 14.61 -5.75 -0.26
N ILE A 83 13.54 -5.29 0.41
CA ILE A 83 13.36 -3.89 0.77
C ILE A 83 13.10 -3.65 2.26
N GLY A 84 12.99 -4.70 3.06
CA GLY A 84 12.83 -4.62 4.51
C GLY A 84 11.46 -4.08 4.95
N ILE A 85 11.13 -4.36 6.21
CA ILE A 85 10.01 -3.77 6.93
C ILE A 85 10.55 -2.53 7.67
N TYR A 86 9.86 -1.41 7.55
CA TYR A 86 10.21 -0.20 8.29
C TYR A 86 9.92 -0.39 9.78
N SER A 87 10.92 -0.09 10.61
CA SER A 87 10.74 0.01 12.06
C SER A 87 11.59 1.16 12.57
N SER A 88 10.98 2.15 13.22
CA SER A 88 11.70 3.28 13.79
C SER A 88 12.72 2.86 14.85
N SER A 89 12.45 1.74 15.52
CA SER A 89 13.30 1.16 16.56
C SER A 89 14.34 0.17 15.98
N GLY A 90 14.23 -0.18 14.70
CA GLY A 90 14.96 -1.30 14.10
C GLY A 90 14.52 -2.65 14.66
N GLN A 91 15.24 -3.71 14.30
CA GLN A 91 14.97 -5.07 14.77
C GLN A 91 15.31 -5.21 16.26
N MET A 92 14.28 -5.34 17.11
CA MET A 92 14.42 -5.46 18.57
C MET A 92 14.30 -6.89 19.10
N TYR A 93 14.01 -7.86 18.23
CA TYR A 93 13.78 -9.26 18.57
C TYR A 93 14.31 -10.19 17.49
N GLU A 94 14.54 -11.45 17.82
CA GLU A 94 14.90 -12.47 16.83
C GLU A 94 13.63 -12.90 16.07
N PRO A 95 13.58 -12.77 14.72
CA PRO A 95 12.42 -13.19 13.94
C PRO A 95 12.13 -14.68 14.14
N GLU A 96 10.87 -15.04 14.30
CA GLU A 96 10.46 -16.45 14.44
C GLU A 96 10.89 -17.29 13.24
N ASP A 97 10.96 -16.67 12.06
CA ASP A 97 11.37 -17.31 10.83
C ASP A 97 12.84 -17.14 10.48
N SER A 98 13.70 -16.70 11.41
CA SER A 98 15.12 -16.46 11.13
C SER A 98 15.89 -17.70 10.63
N GLY A 99 15.39 -18.90 10.94
CA GLY A 99 15.89 -20.17 10.39
C GLY A 99 15.40 -20.52 8.98
N LYS A 100 14.50 -19.73 8.38
CA LYS A 100 13.95 -19.94 7.03
C LYS A 100 14.71 -19.08 6.00
N VAL A 101 14.71 -19.54 4.74
CA VAL A 101 15.39 -18.86 3.62
C VAL A 101 14.82 -17.46 3.35
N MET A 102 13.55 -17.24 3.72
CA MET A 102 12.79 -16.01 3.50
C MET A 102 12.32 -15.43 4.85
N TRP A 103 13.27 -15.10 5.71
CA TRP A 103 12.99 -14.44 6.98
C TRP A 103 12.73 -12.94 6.78
N TYR A 104 11.86 -12.34 7.60
CA TYR A 104 11.57 -10.91 7.53
C TYR A 104 12.56 -10.11 8.37
N ARG A 105 12.96 -8.92 7.88
CA ARG A 105 13.88 -8.04 8.59
C ARG A 105 13.27 -6.67 8.77
N GLU A 106 13.22 -6.22 10.01
CA GLU A 106 12.93 -4.84 10.37
C GLU A 106 14.19 -3.97 10.32
N ASP A 107 14.07 -2.79 9.73
CA ASP A 107 15.17 -1.84 9.57
C ASP A 107 14.60 -0.41 9.59
N THR A 108 15.33 0.52 10.18
CA THR A 108 15.08 1.98 10.09
C THR A 108 15.02 2.49 8.64
N LYS A 109 15.59 1.75 7.69
CA LYS A 109 15.56 2.02 6.25
C LYS A 109 14.67 1.06 5.47
N GLY A 110 13.88 0.23 6.16
CA GLY A 110 12.88 -0.61 5.52
C GLY A 110 11.87 0.25 4.77
N GLN A 111 11.30 -0.30 3.71
CA GLN A 111 10.40 0.43 2.82
C GLN A 111 8.94 -0.04 2.95
N ILE A 112 8.70 -1.26 3.42
CA ILE A 112 7.35 -1.78 3.63
C ILE A 112 6.84 -1.30 4.99
N LEU A 113 5.63 -0.78 5.02
CA LEU A 113 4.92 -0.48 6.27
C LEU A 113 4.04 -1.68 6.63
N GLU A 114 4.29 -2.24 7.82
CA GLU A 114 3.65 -3.44 8.33
C GLU A 114 3.00 -3.10 9.68
N GLU A 115 1.69 -2.88 9.68
CA GLU A 115 0.95 -2.34 10.85
C GLU A 115 0.35 -3.45 11.73
N GLY A 116 0.57 -4.72 11.38
CA GLY A 116 -0.12 -5.85 11.99
C GLY A 116 -1.63 -5.80 11.73
N ILE A 117 -2.44 -6.38 12.63
CA ILE A 117 -3.90 -6.44 12.49
C ILE A 117 -4.55 -5.08 12.83
N ASN A 118 -4.34 -4.10 11.95
CA ASN A 118 -4.81 -2.73 12.14
C ASN A 118 -5.12 -2.03 10.81
N GLU A 119 -6.26 -2.35 10.19
CA GLU A 119 -6.63 -1.76 8.89
C GLU A 119 -6.82 -0.25 8.94
N ALA A 120 -7.29 0.29 10.08
CA ALA A 120 -7.42 1.73 10.26
C ALA A 120 -6.05 2.42 10.35
N GLY A 121 -5.06 1.76 10.98
CA GLY A 121 -3.65 2.18 10.99
C GLY A 121 -3.07 2.20 9.59
N SER A 122 -3.11 1.07 8.87
CA SER A 122 -2.63 0.97 7.49
C SER A 122 -3.29 1.98 6.55
N MET A 123 -4.60 2.21 6.69
CA MET A 123 -5.31 3.23 5.91
C MET A 123 -4.83 4.64 6.26
N SER A 124 -4.53 4.92 7.53
CA SER A 124 -3.98 6.21 7.95
C SER A 124 -2.57 6.45 7.42
N GLU A 125 -1.71 5.42 7.40
CA GLU A 125 -0.40 5.47 6.74
C GLU A 125 -0.54 5.71 5.23
N TRP A 126 -1.46 5.00 4.59
CA TRP A 126 -1.77 5.17 3.18
C TRP A 126 -2.20 6.61 2.88
N VAL A 127 -3.09 7.18 3.70
CA VAL A 127 -3.53 8.58 3.58
C VAL A 127 -2.36 9.55 3.72
N SER A 128 -1.50 9.34 4.71
CA SER A 128 -0.32 10.17 4.96
C SER A 128 0.61 10.18 3.74
N ALA A 129 0.94 9.00 3.20
CA ALA A 129 1.74 8.88 1.99
C ALA A 129 1.04 9.46 0.76
N ALA A 130 -0.26 9.19 0.59
CA ALA A 130 -1.05 9.60 -0.57
C ALA A 130 -1.27 11.12 -0.66
N THR A 131 -1.05 11.85 0.44
CA THR A 131 -1.17 13.31 0.54
C THR A 131 0.18 14.02 0.72
N ALA A 132 1.29 13.26 0.80
CA ALA A 132 2.63 13.80 0.98
C ALA A 132 3.05 14.81 -0.10
N TYR A 133 2.45 14.70 -1.30
CA TYR A 133 2.69 15.65 -2.38
C TYR A 133 2.29 17.09 -2.01
N SER A 134 1.20 17.26 -1.25
CA SER A 134 0.72 18.58 -0.81
C SER A 134 1.31 18.96 0.55
N ASN A 135 1.48 18.00 1.46
CA ASN A 135 1.90 18.27 2.84
C ASN A 135 3.41 18.45 3.00
N TYR A 136 4.20 17.71 2.21
CA TYR A 136 5.66 17.65 2.35
C TYR A 136 6.39 18.00 1.05
N ASN A 137 5.66 18.33 -0.02
CA ASN A 137 6.21 18.59 -1.34
C ASN A 137 6.98 17.39 -1.93
N VAL A 138 6.60 16.16 -1.53
CA VAL A 138 7.22 14.91 -1.97
C VAL A 138 6.14 13.98 -2.51
N ASN A 139 6.26 13.60 -3.78
CA ASN A 139 5.38 12.61 -4.38
C ASN A 139 5.72 11.22 -3.84
N MET A 140 4.79 10.61 -3.08
CA MET A 140 4.83 9.20 -2.70
C MET A 140 3.71 8.46 -3.42
N VAL A 141 3.90 7.17 -3.68
CA VAL A 141 2.95 6.32 -4.41
C VAL A 141 2.61 5.11 -3.53
N PRO A 142 1.62 5.23 -2.63
CA PRO A 142 1.29 4.16 -1.72
C PRO A 142 0.42 3.08 -2.38
N PHE A 143 0.73 1.83 -2.05
CA PHE A 143 -0.01 0.63 -2.40
C PHE A 143 -0.38 -0.11 -1.12
N TYR A 144 -1.64 0.02 -0.69
CA TYR A 144 -2.15 -0.68 0.47
C TYR A 144 -2.92 -1.91 0.03
N ILE A 145 -2.41 -3.11 0.34
CA ILE A 145 -3.05 -4.39 0.06
C ILE A 145 -3.57 -5.03 1.34
N TYR A 146 -4.80 -5.52 1.29
CA TYR A 146 -5.52 -6.05 2.44
C TYR A 146 -6.62 -7.02 1.97
N TYR A 147 -7.23 -7.77 2.89
CA TYR A 147 -8.42 -8.55 2.58
C TYR A 147 -9.55 -7.61 2.19
N SER A 148 -10.03 -7.66 0.94
CA SER A 148 -11.02 -6.72 0.38
C SER A 148 -12.23 -6.42 1.30
N MET A 149 -12.70 -7.42 2.04
CA MET A 149 -13.78 -7.29 3.04
C MET A 149 -13.50 -6.23 4.13
N PHE A 150 -12.23 -6.02 4.50
CA PHE A 150 -11.81 -5.10 5.55
C PHE A 150 -11.31 -3.75 4.99
N GLY A 151 -11.62 -3.44 3.73
CA GLY A 151 -11.45 -2.10 3.16
C GLY A 151 -12.63 -1.20 3.46
N PHE A 152 -13.37 -0.84 2.42
CA PHE A 152 -14.50 0.11 2.48
C PHE A 152 -15.56 -0.23 3.53
N GLN A 153 -15.77 -1.51 3.88
CA GLN A 153 -16.70 -1.88 4.94
C GLN A 153 -16.17 -1.56 6.35
N ARG A 154 -14.85 -1.70 6.58
CA ARG A 154 -14.25 -1.54 7.91
C ARG A 154 -13.72 -0.12 8.14
N VAL A 155 -13.15 0.50 7.11
CA VAL A 155 -12.49 1.81 7.17
C VAL A 155 -13.14 2.84 6.23
N GLY A 156 -14.42 2.65 5.88
CA GLY A 156 -15.12 3.48 4.88
C GLY A 156 -15.11 4.99 5.16
N ASP A 157 -15.17 5.41 6.43
CA ASP A 157 -15.10 6.83 6.79
C ASP A 157 -13.71 7.43 6.51
N LEU A 158 -12.64 6.64 6.70
CA LEU A 158 -11.27 7.03 6.28
C LEU A 158 -11.12 7.05 4.76
N CYS A 159 -11.81 6.16 4.04
CA CYS A 159 -11.85 6.21 2.57
C CYS A 159 -12.59 7.46 2.07
N TRP A 160 -13.64 7.89 2.75
CA TRP A 160 -14.33 9.14 2.44
C TRP A 160 -13.44 10.36 2.73
N LEU A 161 -12.81 10.39 3.91
CA LEU A 161 -11.80 11.39 4.27
C LEU A 161 -10.70 11.49 3.20
N ALA A 162 -10.19 10.35 2.73
CA ALA A 162 -9.16 10.31 1.69
C ALA A 162 -9.58 11.04 0.40
N GLY A 163 -10.84 10.91 -0.01
CA GLY A 163 -11.41 11.67 -1.13
C GLY A 163 -11.44 13.17 -0.85
N ASP A 164 -11.92 13.58 0.32
CA ASP A 164 -12.00 14.99 0.74
C ASP A 164 -10.63 15.68 0.72
N ILE A 165 -9.60 15.00 1.24
CA ILE A 165 -8.22 15.54 1.31
C ILE A 165 -7.39 15.26 0.05
N GLN A 166 -8.01 14.81 -1.04
CA GLN A 166 -7.37 14.63 -2.35
C GLN A 166 -6.20 13.64 -2.34
N ALA A 167 -6.36 12.52 -1.63
CA ALA A 167 -5.38 11.45 -1.60
C ALA A 167 -5.13 10.85 -3.00
N LYS A 168 -3.86 10.57 -3.33
CA LYS A 168 -3.45 9.93 -4.58
C LYS A 168 -2.66 8.66 -4.28
N GLY A 169 -3.25 7.50 -4.56
CA GLY A 169 -2.62 6.20 -4.30
C GLY A 169 -3.49 5.03 -4.75
N PHE A 170 -3.09 3.82 -4.39
CA PHE A 170 -3.76 2.59 -4.76
C PHE A 170 -4.20 1.80 -3.53
N LEU A 171 -5.50 1.46 -3.50
CA LEU A 171 -6.08 0.50 -2.55
C LEU A 171 -6.29 -0.82 -3.29
N ILE A 172 -5.71 -1.91 -2.77
CA ILE A 172 -5.69 -3.22 -3.40
C ILE A 172 -6.48 -4.20 -2.54
N GLY A 173 -7.76 -4.40 -2.87
CA GLY A 173 -8.59 -5.41 -2.25
C GLY A 173 -8.17 -6.82 -2.69
N GLY A 174 -7.25 -7.42 -1.95
CA GLY A 174 -6.84 -8.81 -2.10
C GLY A 174 -7.95 -9.78 -1.69
N THR A 175 -7.74 -11.07 -2.01
CA THR A 175 -8.65 -12.17 -1.66
C THR A 175 -10.14 -11.91 -1.95
N ALA A 176 -10.41 -11.10 -2.98
CA ALA A 176 -11.75 -10.63 -3.32
C ALA A 176 -12.59 -11.69 -4.08
N GLY A 177 -13.90 -11.54 -3.99
CA GLY A 177 -14.89 -12.39 -4.66
C GLY A 177 -15.53 -13.37 -3.70
N ARG A 178 -16.87 -13.36 -3.67
CA ARG A 178 -17.68 -14.11 -2.70
C ARG A 178 -17.37 -15.60 -2.70
N THR A 179 -17.11 -16.15 -3.89
CA THR A 179 -16.85 -17.58 -4.08
C THR A 179 -15.37 -17.92 -4.21
N THR A 180 -14.51 -16.91 -4.43
CA THR A 180 -13.06 -17.10 -4.67
C THR A 180 -12.34 -17.44 -3.38
N LEU A 181 -12.65 -16.75 -2.28
CA LEU A 181 -12.11 -17.03 -0.95
C LEU A 181 -12.95 -18.09 -0.24
N ASN A 182 -13.02 -19.28 -0.83
CA ASN A 182 -13.75 -20.40 -0.28
C ASN A 182 -13.07 -20.91 1.02
N GLY A 183 -13.85 -21.15 2.07
CA GLY A 183 -13.35 -21.67 3.36
C GLY A 183 -13.36 -20.65 4.50
N GLU A 184 -13.08 -19.37 4.22
CA GLU A 184 -13.03 -18.31 5.24
C GLU A 184 -14.42 -17.85 5.73
N GLY A 185 -15.46 -18.12 4.94
CA GLY A 185 -16.86 -17.96 5.35
C GLY A 185 -17.37 -16.52 5.42
N LEU A 186 -18.42 -16.33 6.21
CA LEU A 186 -19.33 -15.17 6.16
C LEU A 186 -18.62 -13.82 6.32
N GLN A 187 -17.62 -13.74 7.20
CA GLN A 187 -16.96 -12.49 7.55
C GLN A 187 -15.78 -12.12 6.63
N HIS A 188 -15.45 -12.95 5.64
CA HIS A 188 -14.29 -12.74 4.76
C HIS A 188 -14.63 -12.76 3.27
N GLN A 189 -15.65 -13.54 2.89
CA GLN A 189 -16.03 -13.69 1.48
C GLN A 189 -16.65 -12.40 0.93
N ASP A 190 -15.86 -11.54 0.30
CA ASP A 190 -16.32 -10.25 -0.18
C ASP A 190 -17.05 -10.35 -1.53
N GLY A 191 -18.29 -9.86 -1.56
CA GLY A 191 -19.06 -9.70 -2.79
C GLY A 191 -19.78 -8.36 -2.86
N HIS A 192 -19.29 -7.33 -2.15
CA HIS A 192 -19.97 -6.04 -2.05
C HIS A 192 -19.05 -4.83 -1.85
N SER A 193 -17.73 -5.01 -1.65
CA SER A 193 -16.80 -3.88 -1.50
C SER A 193 -16.84 -2.89 -2.66
N LEU A 194 -17.01 -3.36 -3.91
CA LEU A 194 -17.13 -2.49 -5.08
C LEU A 194 -18.40 -1.63 -5.06
N ILE A 195 -19.49 -2.09 -4.42
CA ILE A 195 -20.70 -1.29 -4.23
C ILE A 195 -20.43 -0.16 -3.24
N LEU A 196 -19.69 -0.45 -2.17
CA LEU A 196 -19.26 0.55 -1.20
C LEU A 196 -18.27 1.54 -1.80
N ALA A 197 -17.29 1.07 -2.58
CA ALA A 197 -16.33 1.93 -3.26
C ALA A 197 -17.02 2.92 -4.20
N ASN A 198 -18.08 2.48 -4.89
CA ASN A 198 -18.86 3.30 -5.82
C ASN A 198 -19.65 4.44 -5.13
N THR A 199 -19.68 4.52 -3.80
CA THR A 199 -20.26 5.68 -3.12
C THR A 199 -19.29 6.84 -2.98
N ILE A 200 -17.98 6.61 -3.19
CA ILE A 200 -16.92 7.63 -3.11
C ILE A 200 -16.75 8.27 -4.51
N PRO A 201 -16.91 9.61 -4.66
CA PRO A 201 -16.86 10.32 -5.95
C PRO A 201 -15.51 10.32 -6.67
#